data_AF-A0A7T6VPW8-F1
#
_entry.id   AF-A0A7T6VPW8-F1
#
_cell.length_a   1.000
_cell.length_b   1.000
_cell.length_c   1.000
_cell.angle_alpha   90.00
_cell.angle_beta   90.00
_cell.angle_gamma   90.00
#
_symmetry.space_group_name_H-M   'P 1'
#
loop_
_entity.id
_entity.type
_entity.pdbx_description
1 polymer ?
#
loop_
_entity_poly.entity_id
_entity_poly.type
_entity_poly.pdbx_seq_one_letter_code
_entity_poly.pdbx_strand_id
1 'polypeptide(L)'
;MNFTQVLQVLYAIILLFILKQIYNAINTKRRINGKVIAIYMPKSRVVMAIAAGLLAMMGAFSLLAKDYFGFVYLFAGLGFGYLTMEKILVYDTGLYYSGRFDKWEDIKKWSYDSSANLLEIETTRIGNKANRTIPIKLEDKDEVLTIIKSKKNKKKSKSRKKS
;
A
#
# COMPACT_ATOMS: atom_id res chain seq x y z
N MET A 1 -20.41 -7.19 29.34
CA MET A 1 -19.89 -7.63 28.03
C MET A 1 -18.90 -8.75 28.28
N ASN A 2 -19.12 -9.94 27.70
CA ASN A 2 -18.21 -11.06 27.91
C ASN A 2 -16.99 -10.96 26.98
N PHE A 3 -15.92 -11.70 27.29
CA PHE A 3 -14.67 -11.65 26.52
C PHE A 3 -14.89 -11.93 25.02
N THR A 4 -15.78 -12.87 24.68
CA THR A 4 -16.12 -13.19 23.30
C THR A 4 -16.74 -12.01 22.55
N GLN A 5 -17.66 -11.28 23.17
CA GLN A 5 -18.25 -10.07 22.58
C GLN A 5 -17.20 -8.97 22.37
N VAL A 6 -16.23 -8.83 23.29
CA VAL A 6 -15.11 -7.89 23.13
C VAL A 6 -14.28 -8.25 21.90
N LEU A 7 -13.95 -9.53 21.72
CA LEU A 7 -13.21 -9.99 20.54
C LEU A 7 -14.00 -9.76 19.25
N GLN A 8 -15.30 -10.08 19.23
CA GLN A 8 -16.15 -9.85 18.07
C GLN A 8 -16.17 -8.37 17.66
N VAL A 9 -16.36 -7.46 18.62
CA VAL A 9 -16.31 -6.01 18.34
C VAL A 9 -14.94 -5.60 17.77
N LEU A 10 -13.85 -6.10 18.34
CA LEU A 10 -12.50 -5.82 17.85
C LEU A 10 -12.32 -6.27 16.40
N TYR A 11 -12.74 -7.50 16.06
CA TYR A 11 -12.64 -8.02 14.70
C TYR A 11 -13.55 -7.29 13.71
N ALA A 12 -14.74 -6.85 14.14
CA ALA A 12 -15.59 -6.00 13.33
C ALA A 12 -14.91 -4.65 13.01
N ILE A 13 -14.25 -4.03 14.00
CA ILE A 13 -13.47 -2.80 13.80
C ILE A 13 -12.31 -3.03 12.84
N ILE A 14 -11.58 -4.15 12.97
CA ILE A 14 -10.50 -4.54 12.05
C ILE A 14 -11.04 -4.67 10.62
N LEU A 15 -12.18 -5.35 10.42
CA LEU A 15 -12.80 -5.47 9.11
C LEU A 15 -13.15 -4.10 8.51
N LEU A 16 -13.76 -3.21 9.30
CA LEU A 16 -14.07 -1.84 8.85
C LEU A 16 -12.81 -1.07 8.44
N PHE A 17 -11.70 -1.23 9.19
CA PHE A 17 -10.42 -0.62 8.85
C PHE A 17 -9.88 -1.13 7.51
N ILE A 18 -9.93 -2.45 7.29
CA ILE A 18 -9.49 -3.08 6.03
C ILE A 18 -10.35 -2.60 4.86
N LEU A 19 -11.67 -2.58 5.02
CA LEU A 19 -12.59 -2.09 3.98
C LEU A 19 -12.31 -0.64 3.63
N LYS A 20 -12.06 0.22 4.61
CA LYS A 20 -11.65 1.61 4.38
C LYS A 20 -10.33 1.70 3.60
N GLN A 21 -9.37 0.84 3.90
CA GLN A 21 -8.09 0.82 3.20
C GLN A 21 -8.25 0.36 1.75
N ILE A 22 -9.04 -0.68 1.50
CA ILE A 22 -9.37 -1.17 0.15
C ILE A 22 -10.12 -0.10 -0.64
N TYR A 23 -11.13 0.52 -0.04
CA TYR A 23 -11.88 1.62 -0.65
C TYR A 23 -10.96 2.77 -1.07
N ASN A 24 -10.04 3.18 -0.19
CA ASN A 24 -9.05 4.20 -0.50
C ASN A 24 -8.12 3.77 -1.64
N ALA A 25 -7.69 2.51 -1.67
CA ALA A 25 -6.86 1.99 -2.75
C ALA A 25 -7.56 2.03 -4.10
N ILE A 26 -8.81 1.56 -4.17
CA ILE A 26 -9.61 1.56 -5.38
C ILE A 26 -9.90 3.00 -5.84
N ASN A 27 -10.36 3.86 -4.93
CA ASN A 27 -10.70 5.25 -5.23
C ASN A 27 -9.46 6.04 -5.67
N THR A 28 -8.31 5.84 -5.04
CA THR A 28 -7.06 6.47 -5.48
C THR A 28 -6.68 5.98 -6.88
N LYS A 29 -6.67 4.67 -7.14
CA LYS A 29 -6.35 4.13 -8.48
C LYS A 29 -7.24 4.71 -9.58
N ARG A 30 -8.54 4.85 -9.33
CA ARG A 30 -9.51 5.45 -10.27
C ARG A 30 -9.22 6.92 -10.59
N ARG A 31 -8.55 7.65 -9.68
CA ARG A 31 -8.23 9.08 -9.84
C ARG A 31 -6.84 9.32 -10.44
N ILE A 32 -6.03 8.28 -10.65
CA ILE A 32 -4.70 8.43 -11.24
C ILE A 32 -4.84 8.65 -12.73
N ASN A 33 -4.44 9.84 -13.18
CA ASN A 33 -4.26 10.13 -14.60
C ASN A 33 -2.79 9.90 -14.96
N GLY A 34 -2.53 9.03 -15.93
CA GLY A 34 -1.18 8.73 -16.41
C GLY A 34 -1.06 7.31 -16.95
N LYS A 35 0.01 7.06 -17.73
CA LYS A 35 0.34 5.72 -18.22
C LYS A 35 1.25 5.02 -17.23
N VAL A 36 0.96 3.75 -16.94
CA VAL A 36 1.87 2.89 -16.17
C VAL A 36 3.12 2.66 -17.01
N ILE A 37 4.29 2.94 -16.44
CA ILE A 37 5.60 2.79 -17.10
C ILE A 37 6.43 1.66 -16.48
N ALA A 38 6.17 1.29 -15.22
CA ALA A 38 6.80 0.14 -14.58
C ALA A 38 5.90 -0.42 -13.46
N ILE A 39 6.07 -1.70 -13.16
CA ILE A 39 5.32 -2.43 -12.13
C ILE A 39 6.31 -3.24 -11.32
N TYR A 40 6.32 -3.05 -9.99
CA TYR A 40 7.20 -3.78 -9.09
C TYR A 40 6.40 -4.55 -8.04
N MET A 41 6.93 -5.70 -7.64
CA MET A 41 6.42 -6.42 -6.48
C MET A 41 7.10 -5.85 -5.23
N PRO A 42 6.33 -5.49 -4.18
CA PRO A 42 6.96 -5.09 -2.92
C PRO A 42 7.74 -6.25 -2.30
N LYS A 43 8.61 -5.93 -1.33
CA LYS A 43 9.20 -6.96 -0.44
C LYS A 43 8.09 -7.81 0.15
N SER A 44 8.34 -9.12 0.25
CA SER A 44 7.36 -10.08 0.77
C SER A 44 6.83 -9.66 2.14
N ARG A 45 5.50 -9.67 2.27
CA ARG A 45 4.77 -9.37 3.51
C ARG A 45 4.26 -10.65 4.13
N VAL A 46 5.16 -11.60 4.40
CA VAL A 46 4.84 -12.96 4.87
C VAL A 46 3.89 -12.94 6.07
N VAL A 47 4.10 -12.03 7.03
CA VAL A 47 3.23 -11.91 8.22
C VAL A 47 1.79 -11.57 7.85
N MET A 48 1.56 -10.67 6.88
CA MET A 48 0.20 -10.36 6.42
C MET A 48 -0.43 -11.53 5.66
N ALA A 49 0.37 -12.28 4.89
CA ALA A 49 -0.10 -13.48 4.19
C ALA A 49 -0.53 -14.57 5.18
N ILE A 50 0.27 -14.80 6.24
CA ILE A 50 -0.06 -15.74 7.31
C ILE A 50 -1.31 -15.29 8.05
N ALA A 51 -1.41 -14.01 8.41
CA ALA A 51 -2.60 -13.46 9.07
C ALA A 51 -3.87 -13.63 8.22
N ALA A 52 -3.77 -13.39 6.90
CA ALA A 52 -4.86 -13.62 5.96
C ALA A 52 -5.32 -15.09 5.97
N GLY A 53 -4.37 -16.03 5.92
CA GLY A 53 -4.65 -17.46 5.96
C GLY A 53 -5.30 -17.90 7.27
N LEU A 54 -4.76 -17.48 8.41
CA LEU A 54 -5.31 -17.80 9.73
C LEU A 54 -6.74 -17.27 9.91
N LEU A 55 -7.01 -16.04 9.48
CA LEU A 55 -8.34 -15.44 9.53
C LEU A 55 -9.34 -16.17 8.62
N ALA A 56 -8.92 -16.55 7.42
CA ALA A 56 -9.76 -17.32 6.49
C ALA A 56 -10.09 -18.70 7.06
N MET A 57 -9.12 -19.41 7.64
CA MET A 57 -9.33 -20.69 8.31
C MET A 57 -10.26 -20.55 9.52
N MET A 58 -10.02 -19.56 10.38
CA MET A 58 -10.87 -19.28 11.54
C MET A 58 -12.30 -18.97 11.11
N GLY A 59 -12.48 -18.17 10.06
CA GLY A 59 -13.79 -17.89 9.47
C GLY A 59 -14.49 -19.14 8.96
N ALA A 60 -13.77 -20.00 8.22
CA ALA A 60 -14.32 -21.26 7.73
C ALA A 60 -14.76 -22.18 8.87
N PHE A 61 -13.92 -22.36 9.90
CA PHE A 61 -14.25 -23.19 11.06
C PHE A 61 -15.45 -22.64 11.85
N SER A 62 -15.51 -21.33 12.08
CA SER A 62 -16.67 -20.69 12.73
C SER A 62 -17.97 -20.93 11.95
N LEU A 63 -17.93 -20.77 10.62
CA LEU A 63 -19.11 -21.00 9.78
C LEU A 63 -19.55 -22.48 9.78
N LEU A 64 -18.60 -23.43 9.78
CA LEU A 64 -18.90 -24.86 9.92
C LEU A 64 -19.57 -25.17 11.28
N ALA A 65 -19.21 -24.45 12.33
CA ALA A 65 -19.85 -24.52 13.64
C ALA A 65 -21.18 -23.74 13.74
N LYS A 66 -21.72 -23.23 12.61
CA LYS A 66 -22.93 -22.40 12.52
C LYS A 66 -22.83 -21.05 13.25
N ASP A 67 -21.61 -20.58 13.53
CA ASP A 67 -21.37 -19.21 13.98
C ASP A 67 -21.17 -18.27 12.79
N TYR A 68 -22.21 -17.51 12.46
CA TYR A 68 -22.21 -16.58 11.34
C TYR A 68 -21.25 -15.39 11.53
N PHE A 69 -20.74 -15.15 12.74
CA PHE A 69 -19.67 -14.18 12.91
C PHE A 69 -18.40 -14.60 12.15
N GLY A 70 -18.27 -15.88 11.78
CA GLY A 70 -17.23 -16.38 10.89
C GLY A 70 -17.09 -15.65 9.55
N PHE A 71 -18.17 -15.03 9.04
CA PHE A 71 -18.08 -14.17 7.85
C PHE A 71 -17.17 -12.96 8.06
N VAL A 72 -17.15 -12.38 9.27
CA VAL A 72 -16.28 -11.24 9.59
C VAL A 72 -14.81 -11.66 9.48
N TYR A 73 -14.45 -12.81 10.04
CA TYR A 73 -13.10 -13.35 9.96
C TYR A 73 -12.71 -13.68 8.52
N LEU A 74 -13.62 -14.31 7.77
CA LEU A 74 -13.39 -14.67 6.37
C LEU A 74 -13.15 -13.43 5.50
N PHE A 75 -14.00 -12.40 5.62
CA PHE A 75 -13.83 -11.16 4.86
C PHE A 75 -12.60 -10.37 5.29
N ALA A 76 -12.25 -10.38 6.58
CA ALA A 76 -11.01 -9.77 7.05
C ALA A 76 -9.79 -10.48 6.46
N GLY A 77 -9.80 -11.81 6.41
CA GLY A 77 -8.75 -12.63 5.79
C GLY A 77 -8.60 -12.33 4.30
N LEU A 78 -9.70 -12.33 3.55
CA LEU A 78 -9.69 -11.96 2.12
C LEU A 78 -9.17 -10.54 1.90
N GLY A 79 -9.56 -9.59 2.76
CA GLY A 79 -9.10 -8.22 2.68
C GLY A 79 -7.60 -8.05 2.92
N PHE A 80 -7.04 -8.74 3.94
CA PHE A 80 -5.59 -8.80 4.14
C PHE A 80 -4.87 -9.47 2.96
N GLY A 81 -5.45 -10.53 2.38
CA GLY A 81 -4.93 -11.17 1.19
C GLY A 81 -4.83 -10.18 0.01
N TYR A 82 -5.89 -9.42 -0.25
CA TYR A 82 -5.89 -8.38 -1.27
C TYR A 82 -4.81 -7.31 -1.03
N LEU A 83 -4.68 -6.82 0.21
CA LEU A 83 -3.68 -5.81 0.58
C LEU A 83 -2.23 -6.33 0.50
N THR A 84 -2.03 -7.64 0.68
CA THR A 84 -0.72 -8.29 0.57
C THR A 84 -0.24 -8.33 -0.88
N MET A 85 -1.16 -8.49 -1.83
CA MET A 85 -0.88 -8.59 -3.27
C MET A 85 -0.72 -7.22 -3.95
N GLU A 86 -0.79 -6.12 -3.21
CA GLU A 86 -0.74 -4.78 -3.79
C GLU A 86 0.64 -4.47 -4.38
N LYS A 87 0.67 -4.28 -5.70
CA LYS A 87 1.88 -3.95 -6.45
C LYS A 87 2.24 -2.47 -6.31
N ILE A 88 3.53 -2.16 -6.45
CA ILE A 88 4.02 -0.80 -6.62
C ILE A 88 3.86 -0.46 -8.09
N LEU A 89 3.11 0.60 -8.39
CA LEU A 89 2.85 1.03 -9.77
C LEU A 89 3.54 2.36 -10.00
N VAL A 90 4.42 2.41 -11.00
CA VAL A 90 5.09 3.63 -11.42
C VAL A 90 4.37 4.16 -12.65
N TYR A 91 3.84 5.38 -12.52
CA TYR A 91 3.19 6.11 -13.59
C TYR A 91 4.13 7.18 -14.14
N ASP A 92 3.88 7.62 -15.36
CA ASP A 92 4.56 8.78 -15.92
C ASP A 92 4.37 10.07 -15.11
N THR A 93 3.26 10.16 -14.36
CA THR A 93 2.87 11.30 -13.48
C THR A 93 3.24 11.13 -11.99
N GLY A 94 3.47 9.91 -11.51
CA GLY A 94 3.81 9.68 -10.10
C GLY A 94 4.01 8.21 -9.72
N LEU A 95 4.07 7.95 -8.42
CA LEU A 95 4.24 6.62 -7.83
C LEU A 95 3.01 6.26 -7.00
N TYR A 96 2.45 5.08 -7.23
CA TYR A 96 1.33 4.53 -6.45
C TYR A 96 1.77 3.32 -5.64
N TYR A 97 1.41 3.31 -4.36
CA TYR A 97 1.52 2.14 -3.51
C TYR A 97 0.65 2.27 -2.26
N SER A 98 0.12 1.17 -1.74
CA SER A 98 -0.62 1.11 -0.46
C SER A 98 -1.76 2.14 -0.36
N GLY A 99 -2.54 2.26 -1.44
CA GLY A 99 -3.66 3.20 -1.54
C GLY A 99 -3.31 4.69 -1.62
N ARG A 100 -2.03 5.02 -1.79
CA ARG A 100 -1.54 6.40 -1.89
C ARG A 100 -0.77 6.63 -3.18
N PHE A 101 -1.15 7.69 -3.88
CA PHE A 101 -0.45 8.21 -5.05
C PHE A 101 0.34 9.47 -4.70
N ASP A 102 1.63 9.45 -5.03
CA ASP A 102 2.57 10.55 -4.85
C ASP A 102 3.03 11.02 -6.23
N LYS A 103 2.59 12.23 -6.60
CA LYS A 103 2.99 12.82 -7.87
C LYS A 103 4.48 13.14 -7.85
N TRP A 104 5.13 13.08 -9.02
CA TRP A 104 6.53 13.46 -9.12
C TRP A 104 6.79 14.90 -8.69
N GLU A 105 5.81 15.81 -8.82
CA GLU A 105 5.95 17.20 -8.38
C GLU A 105 5.99 17.37 -6.86
N ASP A 106 5.29 16.50 -6.13
CA ASP A 106 5.14 16.61 -4.68
C ASP A 106 6.34 16.04 -3.91
N ILE A 107 7.14 15.16 -4.53
CA ILE A 107 8.29 14.52 -3.87
C ILE A 107 9.42 15.55 -3.62
N LYS A 108 9.78 15.83 -2.36
CA LYS A 108 10.90 16.72 -2.03
C LYS A 108 12.23 15.98 -1.99
N LYS A 109 12.26 14.87 -1.25
CA LYS A 109 13.44 14.05 -1.03
C LYS A 109 13.08 12.58 -1.16
N TRP A 110 14.06 11.79 -1.54
CA TRP A 110 13.97 10.34 -1.58
C TRP A 110 15.30 9.73 -1.15
N SER A 111 15.24 8.66 -0.37
CA SER A 111 16.39 7.87 0.09
C SER A 111 16.02 6.40 0.04
N TYR A 112 17.02 5.53 0.01
CA TYR A 112 16.81 4.09 0.11
C TYR A 112 17.59 3.54 1.29
N ASP A 113 16.87 2.99 2.26
CA ASP A 113 17.46 2.22 3.35
C ASP A 113 17.74 0.80 2.85
N SER A 114 19.03 0.50 2.68
CA SER A 114 19.49 -0.81 2.19
C SER A 114 19.45 -1.89 3.26
N SER A 115 19.37 -1.53 4.55
CA SER A 115 19.25 -2.50 5.65
C SER A 115 17.82 -3.00 5.75
N ALA A 116 16.84 -2.09 5.63
CA ALA A 116 15.42 -2.44 5.70
C ALA A 116 14.79 -2.82 4.35
N ASN A 117 15.46 -2.51 3.23
CA ASN A 117 14.94 -2.57 1.86
C ASN A 117 13.70 -1.67 1.69
N LEU A 118 13.82 -0.41 2.12
CA LEU A 118 12.75 0.57 2.11
C LEU A 118 13.15 1.81 1.30
N LEU A 119 12.31 2.18 0.33
CA LEU A 119 12.35 3.50 -0.28
C LEU A 119 11.60 4.48 0.62
N GLU A 120 12.30 5.51 1.08
CA GLU A 120 11.75 6.60 1.85
C GLU A 120 11.45 7.78 0.93
N ILE A 121 10.24 8.33 1.04
CA ILE A 121 9.81 9.47 0.25
C ILE A 121 9.27 10.53 1.20
N GLU A 122 9.83 11.73 1.10
CA GLU A 122 9.32 12.95 1.71
C GLU A 122 8.58 13.76 0.64
N THR A 123 7.36 14.21 0.94
CA THR A 123 6.49 14.97 0.04
C THR A 123 6.16 16.36 0.59
N THR A 124 5.70 17.26 -0.26
CA THR A 124 5.22 18.61 0.07
C THR A 124 3.89 18.62 0.83
N ARG A 125 3.23 17.47 1.03
CA ARG A 125 1.94 17.39 1.71
C ARG A 125 2.10 17.70 3.20
N ILE A 126 1.19 18.52 3.73
CA ILE A 126 1.17 18.95 5.13
C ILE A 126 0.68 17.78 6.02
N GLY A 127 1.33 17.57 7.18
CA GLY A 127 0.95 16.60 8.22
C GLY A 127 1.58 15.20 8.10
N ASN A 128 1.01 14.19 8.77
CA ASN A 128 1.49 12.78 8.81
C ASN A 128 1.59 12.07 7.43
N LYS A 129 1.20 12.75 6.35
CA LYS A 129 1.39 12.29 4.98
C LYS A 129 2.66 12.86 4.33
N ALA A 130 3.46 13.67 5.01
CA ALA A 130 4.71 14.17 4.44
C ALA A 130 5.66 13.01 4.11
N ASN A 131 5.87 12.10 5.06
CA ASN A 131 6.81 10.99 4.94
C ASN A 131 6.10 9.66 4.70
N ARG A 132 6.70 8.78 3.91
CA ARG A 132 6.26 7.39 3.77
C ARG A 132 7.43 6.49 3.41
N THR A 133 7.29 5.22 3.74
CA THR A 133 8.18 4.15 3.29
C THR A 133 7.45 3.25 2.30
N ILE A 134 8.19 2.74 1.32
CA ILE A 134 7.71 1.78 0.31
C ILE A 134 8.71 0.63 0.30
N PRO A 135 8.28 -0.61 0.58
CA PRO A 135 9.17 -1.76 0.57
C PRO A 135 9.49 -2.15 -0.86
N ILE A 136 10.74 -1.97 -1.28
CA ILE A 136 11.23 -2.28 -2.63
C ILE A 136 12.32 -3.32 -2.51
N LYS A 137 12.25 -4.37 -3.33
CA LYS A 137 13.29 -5.39 -3.35
C LYS A 137 14.64 -4.79 -3.75
N LEU A 138 15.73 -5.40 -3.29
CA LEU A 138 17.06 -4.91 -3.58
C LEU A 138 17.36 -4.92 -5.10
N GLU A 139 16.86 -5.93 -5.82
CA GLU A 139 16.99 -6.08 -7.28
C GLU A 139 16.36 -4.92 -8.07
N ASP A 140 15.28 -4.32 -7.56
CA ASP A 140 14.54 -3.25 -8.24
C ASP A 140 15.01 -1.84 -7.84
N LYS A 141 15.91 -1.74 -6.84
CA LYS A 141 16.33 -0.48 -6.22
C LYS A 141 16.85 0.53 -7.24
N ASP A 142 17.86 0.13 -8.00
CA ASP A 142 18.61 1.04 -8.86
C ASP A 142 17.76 1.56 -10.02
N GLU A 143 16.88 0.70 -10.55
CA GLU A 143 15.93 1.08 -11.58
C GLU A 143 14.92 2.11 -11.05
N VAL A 144 14.30 1.85 -9.89
CA VAL A 144 13.33 2.77 -9.28
C VAL A 144 13.96 4.12 -8.98
N LEU A 145 15.17 4.15 -8.39
CA LEU A 145 15.89 5.40 -8.11
C LEU A 145 16.22 6.17 -9.39
N THR A 146 16.61 5.46 -10.46
CA THR A 146 16.88 6.05 -11.77
C THR A 146 15.61 6.68 -12.37
N ILE A 147 14.46 6.01 -12.27
CA ILE A 147 13.18 6.55 -12.73
C ILE A 147 12.84 7.84 -11.98
N ILE A 148 12.92 7.84 -10.64
CA ILE A 148 12.63 9.02 -9.81
C ILE A 148 13.54 10.20 -10.21
N LYS A 149 14.86 9.95 -10.33
CA LYS A 149 15.85 10.96 -10.72
C LYS A 149 15.56 11.53 -12.11
N SER A 150 15.26 10.68 -13.10
CA SER A 150 14.97 11.10 -14.47
C SER A 150 13.74 11.99 -14.57
N LYS A 151 12.67 11.65 -13.85
CA LYS A 151 11.41 12.41 -13.84
C LYS A 151 11.56 13.77 -13.15
N LYS A 152 12.36 13.84 -12.08
CA LYS A 152 12.71 15.12 -11.44
C LYS A 152 13.60 16.01 -12.30
N ASN A 153 14.58 15.45 -12.99
CA ASN A 153 15.50 16.22 -13.85
C ASN A 153 14.82 16.75 -15.12
N LYS A 154 13.93 15.97 -15.75
CA LYS A 154 13.11 16.46 -16.88
C LYS A 154 12.31 17.71 -16.51
N LYS A 155 11.81 17.82 -15.27
CA LYS A 155 11.12 19.02 -14.77
C LYS A 155 12.06 20.23 -14.65
N LYS A 156 13.26 20.08 -14.08
CA LYS A 156 14.25 21.17 -13.99
C LYS A 156 14.68 21.71 -15.38
N SER A 157 14.77 20.83 -16.38
CA SER A 157 15.11 21.26 -17.76
C SER A 157 13.99 22.05 -18.45
N LYS A 158 12.72 21.70 -18.21
CA LYS A 158 11.57 22.43 -18.76
C LYS A 158 11.35 23.78 -18.10
N SER A 159 11.69 23.95 -16.81
CA SER A 159 11.60 25.26 -16.14
C SER A 159 12.70 26.23 -16.58
N ARG A 160 13.92 25.72 -16.85
CA ARG A 160 15.03 26.55 -17.35
C ARG A 160 14.86 27.05 -18.79
N LYS A 161 14.12 26.32 -19.63
CA LYS A 161 13.82 26.76 -21.01
C LYS A 161 12.70 27.81 -21.12
N LYS A 162 12.03 28.15 -20.01
CA LYS A 162 10.96 29.15 -19.95
C LYS A 162 11.34 30.40 -19.14
N SER A 163 12.61 30.51 -18.76
CA SER A 163 13.20 31.66 -18.07
C SER A 163 14.08 32.45 -19.02
#